data_AF-A0A8T3SE33-F1
#
_entry.id   AF-A0A8T3SE33-F1
#
_cell.length_a   1.000
_cell.length_b   1.000
_cell.length_c   1.000
_cell.angle_alpha   90.00
_cell.angle_beta   90.00
_cell.angle_gamma   90.00
#
_symmetry.space_group_name_H-M   'P 1'
#
loop_
_entity.id
_entity.type
_entity.pdbx_description
1 polymer ?
#
loop_
_entity_poly.entity_id
_entity_poly.type
_entity_poly.pdbx_seq_one_letter_code
_entity_poly.pdbx_strand_id
1 'polypeptide(L)'
;MRKRKVNYPPARTATKRAPAPGVVGGPPMVRPTVATINMQARAGRGDIKTGDRVRIVGPGLYSGENGVVESVVGGVIPAALVRTDAGRSRRVRTVDLEPISEPMPTEPAPPTETTPSAENAET
;
A
#
# COMPACT_ATOMS: atom_id res chain seq x y z
N MET A 1 -38.76 -63.28 -19.18
CA MET A 1 -38.62 -62.69 -17.82
C MET A 1 -38.72 -61.17 -17.92
N ARG A 2 -39.59 -60.50 -17.16
CA ARG A 2 -39.66 -59.03 -17.11
C ARG A 2 -38.68 -58.49 -16.05
N LYS A 3 -37.76 -57.62 -16.47
CA LYS A 3 -36.75 -57.01 -15.59
C LYS A 3 -37.42 -55.97 -14.67
N ARG A 4 -37.24 -56.08 -13.35
CA ARG A 4 -37.71 -55.07 -12.39
C ARG A 4 -36.98 -53.75 -12.60
N LYS A 5 -37.73 -52.65 -12.63
CA LYS A 5 -37.18 -51.30 -12.68
C LYS A 5 -36.48 -50.99 -11.36
N VAL A 6 -35.21 -50.57 -11.43
CA VAL A 6 -34.44 -50.12 -10.26
C VAL A 6 -34.94 -48.73 -9.88
N ASN A 7 -35.42 -48.57 -8.65
CA ASN A 7 -35.82 -47.27 -8.12
C ASN A 7 -34.74 -46.81 -7.13
N TYR A 8 -34.08 -45.71 -7.43
CA TYR A 8 -33.06 -45.15 -6.56
C TYR A 8 -33.68 -44.23 -5.52
N PRO A 9 -33.22 -44.25 -4.27
CA PRO A 9 -33.64 -43.29 -3.27
C PRO A 9 -33.22 -41.87 -3.72
N PRO A 10 -34.05 -40.85 -3.42
CA PRO A 10 -33.69 -39.47 -3.73
C PRO A 10 -32.39 -39.07 -3.03
N ALA A 11 -31.61 -38.20 -3.66
CA ALA A 11 -30.38 -37.68 -3.08
C ALA A 11 -30.67 -37.03 -1.71
N ARG A 12 -29.75 -37.16 -0.75
CA ARG A 12 -29.88 -36.54 0.59
C ARG A 12 -30.03 -35.02 0.56
N THR A 13 -29.73 -34.39 -0.56
CA THR A 13 -29.87 -32.94 -0.80
C THR A 13 -31.18 -32.56 -1.49
N ALA A 14 -32.03 -33.52 -1.86
CA ALA A 14 -33.26 -33.26 -2.61
C ALA A 14 -34.26 -32.36 -1.84
N THR A 15 -34.19 -32.36 -0.51
CA THR A 15 -35.01 -31.51 0.35
C THR A 15 -34.28 -30.28 0.88
N LYS A 16 -33.03 -30.03 0.45
CA LYS A 16 -32.34 -28.80 0.84
C LYS A 16 -33.04 -27.61 0.18
N ARG A 17 -33.65 -26.76 1.01
CA ARG A 17 -34.24 -25.49 0.60
C ARG A 17 -33.15 -24.63 -0.05
N ALA A 18 -33.46 -24.01 -1.18
CA ALA A 18 -32.62 -22.96 -1.74
C ALA A 18 -32.40 -21.87 -0.66
N PRO A 19 -31.19 -21.31 -0.54
CA PRO A 19 -30.96 -20.21 0.38
C PRO A 19 -31.97 -19.09 0.10
N ALA A 20 -32.56 -18.55 1.17
CA ALA A 20 -33.60 -17.53 1.04
C ALA A 20 -33.04 -16.29 0.32
N PRO A 21 -33.79 -15.69 -0.63
CA PRO A 21 -33.36 -14.48 -1.30
C PRO A 21 -33.08 -13.38 -0.26
N GLY A 22 -31.90 -12.77 -0.33
CA GLY A 22 -31.50 -11.70 0.59
C GLY A 22 -30.79 -12.14 1.88
N VAL A 23 -30.60 -13.46 2.12
CA VAL A 23 -29.62 -13.92 3.11
C VAL A 23 -28.24 -13.87 2.46
N VAL A 24 -27.77 -12.63 2.25
CA VAL A 24 -26.35 -12.38 2.00
C VAL A 24 -25.65 -12.83 3.28
N GLY A 25 -24.80 -13.84 3.14
CA GLY A 25 -24.04 -14.39 4.25
C GLY A 25 -23.40 -13.26 5.07
N GLY A 26 -23.28 -13.49 6.38
CA GLY A 26 -22.50 -12.62 7.25
C GLY A 26 -21.14 -12.27 6.63
N PRO A 27 -20.47 -11.22 7.14
CA PRO A 27 -19.26 -10.70 6.53
C PRO A 27 -18.33 -11.86 6.15
N PRO A 28 -17.79 -11.87 4.91
CA PRO A 28 -17.06 -13.03 4.40
C PRO A 28 -15.96 -13.38 5.40
N MET A 29 -16.10 -14.53 6.04
CA MET A 29 -15.11 -15.01 7.01
C MET A 29 -13.84 -15.32 6.24
N VAL A 30 -12.86 -14.42 6.29
CA VAL A 30 -11.54 -14.67 5.73
C VAL A 30 -10.90 -15.76 6.58
N ARG A 31 -10.62 -16.91 5.95
CA ARG A 31 -9.95 -18.02 6.65
C ARG A 31 -8.54 -17.54 7.02
N PRO A 32 -8.09 -17.74 8.28
CA PRO A 32 -6.77 -17.28 8.72
C PRO A 32 -5.61 -17.96 7.99
N THR A 33 -5.86 -19.07 7.30
CA THR A 33 -4.88 -19.79 6.48
C THR A 33 -4.74 -19.24 5.05
N VAL A 34 -5.54 -18.25 4.64
CA VAL A 34 -5.46 -17.67 3.30
C VAL A 34 -4.56 -16.44 3.32
N ALA A 35 -3.59 -16.41 2.41
CA ALA A 35 -2.76 -15.24 2.18
C ALA A 35 -3.42 -14.31 1.16
N THR A 36 -3.50 -13.02 1.48
CA THR A 36 -3.93 -11.98 0.54
C THR A 36 -2.72 -11.44 -0.21
N ILE A 37 -2.74 -11.48 -1.55
CA ILE A 37 -1.66 -11.00 -2.39
C ILE A 37 -2.06 -9.67 -3.01
N ASN A 38 -1.27 -8.62 -2.75
CA ASN A 38 -1.43 -7.35 -3.44
C ASN A 38 -0.82 -7.43 -4.85
N MET A 39 -1.66 -7.46 -5.88
CA MET A 39 -1.22 -7.54 -7.28
C MET A 39 -0.56 -6.25 -7.79
N GLN A 40 -0.82 -5.10 -7.16
CA GLN A 40 -0.16 -3.83 -7.48
C GLN A 40 1.34 -3.86 -7.17
N ALA A 41 1.77 -4.79 -6.31
CA ALA A 41 3.18 -5.01 -6.01
C ALA A 41 4.00 -5.39 -7.26
N ARG A 42 3.36 -5.90 -8.32
CA ARG A 42 4.03 -6.24 -9.59
C ARG A 42 4.31 -5.00 -10.45
N ALA A 43 3.45 -3.99 -10.39
CA ALA A 43 3.67 -2.72 -11.09
C ALA A 43 4.73 -1.86 -10.38
N GLY A 44 4.74 -1.91 -9.04
CA GLY A 44 5.68 -1.15 -8.22
C GLY A 44 5.44 0.37 -8.26
N ARG A 45 6.41 1.12 -7.72
CA ARG A 45 6.49 2.59 -7.84
C ARG A 45 7.82 2.90 -8.53
N GLY A 46 7.76 3.49 -9.73
CA GLY A 46 8.94 3.85 -10.52
C GLY A 46 9.67 5.09 -10.01
N ASP A 47 9.02 5.86 -9.13
CA ASP A 47 9.50 7.17 -8.71
C ASP A 47 10.42 7.13 -7.48
N ILE A 48 10.64 5.94 -6.90
CA ILE A 48 11.51 5.76 -5.72
C ILE A 48 12.95 5.54 -6.18
N LYS A 49 13.85 6.40 -5.69
CA LYS A 49 15.28 6.34 -5.98
C LYS A 49 16.08 6.07 -4.71
N THR A 50 17.32 5.62 -4.90
CA THR A 50 18.30 5.53 -3.82
C THR A 50 18.56 6.92 -3.24
N GLY A 51 18.55 7.03 -1.91
CA GLY A 51 18.72 8.29 -1.18
C GLY A 51 17.41 8.96 -0.77
N ASP A 52 16.26 8.54 -1.31
CA ASP A 52 14.98 9.13 -0.95
C ASP A 52 14.59 8.80 0.50
N ARG A 53 14.01 9.78 1.20
CA ARG A 53 13.32 9.53 2.47
C ARG A 53 11.98 8.88 2.18
N VAL A 54 11.71 7.77 2.86
CA VAL A 54 10.50 6.99 2.69
C VAL A 54 9.91 6.61 4.04
N ARG A 55 8.59 6.49 4.06
CA ARG A 55 7.80 5.89 5.12
C ARG A 55 7.36 4.50 4.69
N ILE A 56 7.45 3.54 5.59
CA ILE A 56 6.92 2.20 5.38
C ILE A 56 5.42 2.22 5.71
N VAL A 57 4.56 2.00 4.72
CA VAL A 57 3.09 1.98 4.86
C VAL A 57 2.53 0.56 4.66
N GLY A 58 3.37 -0.38 4.23
CA GLY A 58 2.98 -1.76 4.05
C GLY A 58 2.53 -2.45 5.34
N PRO A 59 1.67 -3.49 5.23
CA PRO A 59 1.22 -4.24 6.38
C PRO A 59 2.40 -4.98 7.04
N GLY A 60 2.60 -4.79 8.34
CA GLY A 60 3.63 -5.49 9.09
C GLY A 60 4.14 -4.72 10.31
N LEU A 61 5.15 -5.28 10.96
CA LEU A 61 5.74 -4.77 12.20
C LEU A 61 6.41 -3.39 12.07
N TYR A 62 6.74 -2.98 10.84
CA TYR A 62 7.47 -1.75 10.55
C TYR A 62 6.58 -0.68 9.89
N SER A 63 5.27 -0.93 9.88
CA SER A 63 4.30 0.06 9.40
C SER A 63 4.44 1.34 10.22
N GLY A 64 4.57 2.46 9.53
CA GLY A 64 4.76 3.79 10.08
C GLY A 64 6.21 4.20 10.30
N GLU A 65 7.18 3.30 10.15
CA GLU A 65 8.61 3.62 10.35
C GLU A 65 9.18 4.42 9.17
N ASN A 66 10.05 5.39 9.47
CA ASN A 66 10.72 6.23 8.49
C ASN A 66 12.16 5.75 8.25
N GLY A 67 12.67 6.04 7.06
CA GLY A 67 14.05 5.72 6.73
C GLY A 67 14.49 6.28 5.38
N VAL A 68 15.67 5.85 4.96
CA VAL A 68 16.29 6.23 3.68
C VAL A 68 16.51 4.99 2.83
N VAL A 69 16.25 5.11 1.52
CA VAL A 69 16.51 4.03 0.56
C VAL A 69 18.01 3.89 0.32
N GLU A 70 18.60 2.75 0.69
CA GLU A 70 20.02 2.43 0.44
C GLU A 70 20.22 1.84 -0.96
N SER A 71 19.27 1.06 -1.46
CA SER A 71 19.31 0.50 -2.82
C SER A 71 17.94 0.06 -3.29
N VAL A 72 17.72 0.06 -4.61
CA VAL A 72 16.51 -0.49 -5.23
C VAL A 72 16.88 -1.79 -5.95
N VAL A 73 16.20 -2.87 -5.59
CA VAL A 73 16.36 -4.22 -6.15
C VAL A 73 15.22 -4.49 -7.13
N GLY A 74 15.57 -4.60 -8.41
CA GLY A 74 14.65 -4.98 -9.47
C GLY A 74 14.15 -6.43 -9.35
N GLY A 75 13.09 -6.75 -10.09
CA GLY A 75 12.49 -8.08 -10.15
C GLY A 75 11.01 -8.04 -10.52
N VAL A 76 10.34 -9.19 -10.47
CA VAL A 76 8.89 -9.29 -10.73
C VAL A 76 8.07 -8.52 -9.68
N ILE A 77 8.58 -8.45 -8.45
CA ILE A 77 8.07 -7.57 -7.40
C ILE A 77 9.21 -6.63 -7.01
N PRO A 78 9.19 -5.37 -7.49
CA PRO A 78 10.22 -4.40 -7.14
C PRO A 78 10.29 -4.17 -5.63
N ALA A 79 11.51 -4.16 -5.10
CA ALA A 79 11.77 -3.95 -3.68
C ALA A 79 12.93 -2.98 -3.49
N ALA A 80 12.99 -2.33 -2.33
CA ALA A 80 14.07 -1.47 -1.93
C ALA A 80 14.63 -1.92 -0.57
N LEU A 81 15.90 -1.66 -0.37
CA LEU A 81 16.61 -1.84 0.87
C LEU A 81 16.58 -0.48 1.59
N VAL A 82 15.89 -0.40 2.73
CA VAL A 82 15.63 0.84 3.47
C VAL A 82 16.37 0.77 4.80
N ARG A 83 17.25 1.73 5.07
CA ARG A 83 17.81 1.93 6.41
C ARG A 83 16.85 2.77 7.21
N THR A 84 16.26 2.17 8.23
CA THR A 84 15.33 2.88 9.10
C THR A 84 16.07 3.80 10.07
N ASP A 85 15.37 4.78 10.61
CA ASP A 85 15.94 5.70 11.60
C ASP A 85 16.40 4.97 12.88
N ALA A 86 15.86 3.77 13.14
CA ALA A 86 16.34 2.85 14.19
C ALA A 86 17.68 2.16 13.86
N GLY A 87 18.30 2.49 12.71
CA GLY A 87 19.63 2.02 12.31
C GLY A 87 19.65 0.63 11.68
N ARG A 88 18.49 0.07 11.29
CA ARG A 88 18.41 -1.30 10.74
C ARG A 88 17.98 -1.30 9.28
N SER A 89 18.61 -2.18 8.48
CA SER A 89 18.34 -2.29 7.05
C SER A 89 17.26 -3.33 6.73
N ARG A 90 16.21 -2.84 6.05
CA ARG A 90 14.91 -3.43 5.66
C ARG A 90 14.77 -3.79 4.19
N ARG A 91 14.46 -5.03 3.78
CA ARG A 91 13.93 -5.24 2.42
C ARG A 91 12.42 -5.03 2.41
N VAL A 92 11.96 -4.00 1.69
CA VAL A 92 10.54 -3.58 1.62
C VAL A 92 10.13 -3.45 0.15
N ARG A 93 8.89 -3.80 -0.19
CA ARG A 93 8.39 -3.65 -1.57
C ARG A 93 8.17 -2.18 -1.89
N THR A 94 8.41 -1.75 -3.13
CA THR A 94 8.24 -0.33 -3.49
C THR A 94 6.79 0.17 -3.35
N VAL A 95 5.81 -0.73 -3.47
CA VAL A 95 4.38 -0.40 -3.27
C VAL A 95 4.04 -0.09 -1.81
N ASP A 96 4.82 -0.64 -0.88
CA ASP A 96 4.65 -0.48 0.56
C ASP A 96 5.41 0.75 1.08
N LEU A 97 6.01 1.53 0.18
CA LEU A 97 6.80 2.72 0.50
C LEU A 97 6.09 3.99 0.01
N GLU A 98 6.04 4.97 0.90
CA GLU A 98 5.57 6.30 0.60
C GLU A 98 6.73 7.29 0.67
N PRO A 99 7.02 8.05 -0.40
CA PRO A 99 8.05 9.06 -0.34
C PRO A 99 7.62 10.15 0.64
N ILE A 100 8.50 10.47 1.57
CA ILE A 100 8.36 11.65 2.41
C ILE A 100 9.14 12.73 1.68
N SER A 101 8.51 13.38 0.71
CA SER A 101 8.97 14.71 0.33
C SER A 101 8.78 15.59 1.56
N GLU A 102 9.88 15.97 2.23
CA GLU A 102 9.83 17.23 2.96
C GLU A 102 9.32 18.26 1.94
N PRO A 103 8.22 18.98 2.20
CA PRO A 103 7.93 20.14 1.39
C PRO A 103 9.19 20.99 1.50
N MET A 104 9.89 21.12 0.38
CA MET A 104 10.96 22.09 0.23
C MET A 104 10.44 23.38 0.89
N PRO A 105 11.17 24.00 1.82
CA PRO A 105 10.74 25.28 2.35
C PRO A 105 10.51 26.14 1.12
N THR A 106 9.29 26.64 0.95
CA THR A 106 9.04 27.76 0.05
C THR A 106 10.18 28.72 0.31
N GLU A 107 11.00 28.89 -0.70
CA GLU A 107 12.11 29.82 -0.73
C GLU A 107 11.65 31.11 -0.03
N PRO A 108 12.37 31.58 1.01
CA PRO A 108 11.99 32.83 1.65
C PRO A 108 11.90 33.86 0.53
N ALA A 109 10.76 34.55 0.45
CA ALA A 109 10.61 35.70 -0.42
C ALA A 109 11.89 36.54 -0.32
N PRO A 110 12.48 36.98 -1.45
CA PRO A 110 13.72 37.75 -1.39
C PRO A 110 13.52 38.89 -0.39
N PRO A 111 14.47 39.14 0.52
CA PRO A 111 14.37 40.30 1.37
C PRO A 111 14.30 41.51 0.45
N THR A 112 13.15 42.17 0.41
CA THR A 112 13.07 43.53 -0.08
C THR A 112 13.82 44.39 0.93
N GLU A 113 15.15 44.30 0.92
CA GLU A 113 16.01 45.37 1.36
C GLU A 113 15.82 46.50 0.35
N THR A 114 14.85 47.37 0.64
CA THR A 114 14.84 48.73 0.12
C THR A 114 14.86 49.65 1.31
N THR A 115 16.05 49.91 1.81
CA THR A 115 16.43 51.16 2.47
C THR A 115 17.94 51.24 2.29
N PRO A 116 18.46 52.25 1.56
CA PRO A 116 18.62 53.52 2.24
C PRO A 116 18.39 54.78 1.41
N SER A 117 18.12 55.83 2.20
CA SER A 117 18.60 57.20 2.03
C SER A 117 17.98 58.11 0.98
N ALA A 118 17.40 59.18 1.55
CA ALA A 118 17.45 60.58 1.11
C ALA A 118 16.72 60.88 -0.23
N GLU A 119 16.08 62.01 -0.45
CA GLU A 119 16.41 63.37 -0.04
C GLU A 119 15.29 64.29 -0.55
N ASN A 120 15.04 65.40 0.16
CA ASN A 120 14.37 66.65 -0.28
C ASN A 120 12.83 66.61 -0.43
N ALA A 121 12.09 67.33 0.44
CA ALA A 121 11.77 68.77 0.35
C ALA A 121 10.87 69.07 -0.87
N GLU A 122 9.81 69.87 -0.89
CA GLU A 122 9.11 70.80 -0.02
C GLU A 122 8.01 71.39 -0.93
N THR A 123 7.00 72.05 -0.35
CA THR A 123 5.96 72.92 -0.97
C THR A 123 4.62 72.27 -1.32
#